data_AF-A0A949ZGA9-F1
#
_entry.id   AF-A0A949ZGA9-F1
#
_cell.length_a   1.000
_cell.length_b   1.000
_cell.length_c   1.000
_cell.angle_alpha   90.00
_cell.angle_beta   90.00
_cell.angle_gamma   90.00
#
_symmetry.space_group_name_H-M   'P 1'
#
loop_
_entity.id
_entity.type
_entity.pdbx_description
1 polymer ?
#
loop_
_entity_poly.entity_id
_entity_poly.type
_entity_poly.pdbx_seq_one_letter_code
_entity_poly.pdbx_strand_id
1 'polypeptide(L)'
;MSIQTAIDDMDTAERDAAERARIRNIRIAQFKRLERLLEDVETHNLARDRVVTEEMWSELHTLDRVLPVRAPARLWTSRNTARLHGAILDWEQDVLDEVAPHRVVYDDRREDQ
;
A
#
# COMPACT_ATOMS: atom_id res chain seq x y z
N MET A 1 -26.71 1.02 35.02
CA MET A 1 -26.51 0.88 33.56
C MET A 1 -27.88 0.69 32.94
N SER A 2 -28.32 1.58 32.06
CA SER A 2 -29.65 1.50 31.42
C SER A 2 -29.55 0.77 30.09
N ILE A 3 -30.61 0.08 29.68
CA ILE A 3 -30.73 -0.56 28.36
C ILE A 3 -30.46 0.45 27.24
N GLN A 4 -30.90 1.71 27.40
CA GLN A 4 -30.66 2.77 26.43
C GLN A 4 -29.17 3.06 26.21
N THR A 5 -28.37 3.08 27.28
CA THR A 5 -26.91 3.29 27.19
C THR A 5 -26.24 2.17 26.40
N ALA A 6 -26.66 0.92 26.60
CA ALA A 6 -26.11 -0.22 25.87
C ALA A 6 -26.45 -0.18 24.36
N ILE A 7 -27.63 0.35 24.00
CA ILE A 7 -28.03 0.55 22.59
C ILE A 7 -27.17 1.64 21.96
N ASP A 8 -27.00 2.78 22.63
CA ASP A 8 -26.21 3.90 22.12
C ASP A 8 -24.72 3.53 21.95
N ASP A 9 -24.17 2.71 22.87
CA ASP A 9 -22.82 2.17 22.80
C ASP A 9 -22.65 1.21 21.60
N MET A 10 -23.66 0.36 21.34
CA MET A 10 -23.68 -0.56 20.20
C MET A 10 -23.72 0.19 18.88
N ASP A 11 -24.62 1.17 18.74
CA ASP A 11 -24.72 2.04 17.56
C ASP A 11 -23.41 2.79 17.27
N THR A 12 -22.74 3.25 18.33
CA THR A 12 -21.43 3.91 18.21
C THR A 12 -20.37 2.94 17.74
N ALA A 13 -20.31 1.74 18.33
CA ALA A 13 -19.36 0.70 17.92
C ALA A 13 -19.56 0.26 16.46
N GLU A 14 -20.80 0.19 15.98
CA GLU A 14 -21.13 -0.13 14.58
C GLU A 14 -20.63 0.96 13.62
N ARG A 15 -20.86 2.24 13.93
CA ARG A 15 -20.37 3.36 13.12
C ARG A 15 -18.85 3.37 13.05
N ASP A 16 -18.18 3.17 14.18
CA ASP A 16 -16.73 3.10 14.24
C ASP A 16 -16.18 1.91 13.44
N ALA A 17 -16.85 0.76 13.48
CA ALA A 17 -16.47 -0.41 12.69
C ALA A 17 -16.63 -0.16 11.18
N ALA A 18 -17.74 0.46 10.77
CA ALA A 18 -18.00 0.82 9.38
C ALA A 18 -16.96 1.81 8.85
N GLU A 19 -16.60 2.82 9.64
CA GLU A 19 -15.58 3.80 9.25
C GLU A 19 -14.18 3.15 9.16
N ARG A 20 -13.81 2.28 10.10
CA ARG A 20 -12.58 1.49 10.01
C ARG A 20 -12.53 0.64 8.73
N ALA A 21 -13.63 -0.04 8.39
CA ALA A 21 -13.73 -0.85 7.18
C ALA A 21 -13.61 0.01 5.90
N ARG A 22 -14.23 1.20 5.89
CA ARG A 22 -14.12 2.17 4.80
C ARG A 22 -12.69 2.63 4.60
N ILE A 23 -12.02 3.06 5.66
CA ILE A 23 -10.61 3.49 5.63
C ILE A 23 -9.72 2.35 5.12
N ARG A 24 -9.95 1.11 5.59
CA ARG A 24 -9.23 -0.07 5.11
C ARG A 24 -9.41 -0.28 3.60
N ASN A 25 -10.63 -0.19 3.09
CA ASN A 25 -10.90 -0.35 1.66
C ASN A 25 -10.23 0.74 0.81
N ILE A 26 -10.20 1.98 1.30
CA ILE A 26 -9.46 3.08 0.66
C ILE A 26 -7.97 2.74 0.60
N ARG A 27 -7.38 2.28 1.71
CA ARG A 27 -5.96 1.89 1.77
C ARG A 27 -5.63 0.77 0.79
N ILE A 28 -6.47 -0.28 0.71
CA ILE A 28 -6.30 -1.36 -0.27
C ILE A 28 -6.36 -0.82 -1.70
N ALA A 29 -7.28 0.10 -2.00
CA ALA A 29 -7.38 0.69 -3.34
C ALA A 29 -6.15 1.53 -3.71
N GLN A 30 -5.58 2.29 -2.76
CA GLN A 30 -4.33 3.03 -2.99
C GLN A 30 -3.12 2.11 -3.12
N PHE A 31 -3.08 1.02 -2.35
CA PHE A 31 -2.03 0.00 -2.48
C PHE A 31 -2.05 -0.64 -3.88
N LYS A 32 -3.23 -1.03 -4.38
CA LYS A 32 -3.39 -1.52 -5.75
C LYS A 32 -3.01 -0.52 -6.85
N ARG A 33 -2.97 0.78 -6.55
CA ARG A 33 -2.44 1.79 -7.48
C ARG A 33 -0.92 1.78 -7.49
N LEU A 34 -0.30 1.60 -6.31
CA LEU A 34 1.16 1.43 -6.20
C LEU A 34 1.62 0.17 -6.94
N GLU A 35 0.94 -0.96 -6.79
CA GLU A 35 1.24 -2.21 -7.52
C GLU A 35 1.18 -2.01 -9.04
N ARG A 36 0.13 -1.38 -9.56
CA ARG A 36 0.02 -1.10 -11.00
C ARG A 36 1.13 -0.18 -11.51
N LEU A 37 1.49 0.84 -10.74
CA LEU A 37 2.61 1.70 -11.10
C LEU A 37 3.95 0.95 -11.08
N LEU A 38 4.14 0.03 -10.14
CA LEU A 38 5.30 -0.84 -10.11
C LEU A 38 5.38 -1.70 -11.37
N GLU A 39 4.27 -2.32 -11.77
CA GLU A 39 4.15 -3.11 -13.02
C GLU A 39 4.48 -2.27 -14.26
N ASP A 40 4.01 -1.02 -14.31
CA ASP A 40 4.31 -0.10 -15.42
C ASP A 40 5.81 0.23 -15.47
N VAL A 41 6.43 0.54 -14.33
CA VAL A 41 7.86 0.80 -14.23
C VAL A 41 8.69 -0.44 -14.57
N GLU A 42 8.25 -1.62 -14.12
CA GLU A 42 8.87 -2.91 -14.47
C GLU A 42 8.82 -3.15 -15.98
N THR A 43 7.66 -2.92 -16.60
CA THR A 43 7.47 -3.10 -18.05
C THR A 43 8.43 -2.21 -18.85
N HIS A 44 8.57 -0.94 -18.49
CA HIS A 44 9.53 -0.03 -19.14
C HIS A 44 10.98 -0.51 -18.92
N ASN A 45 11.32 -0.91 -17.70
CA ASN A 45 12.65 -1.43 -17.39
C ASN A 45 13.00 -2.70 -18.20
N LEU A 46 12.06 -3.64 -18.33
CA LEU A 46 12.21 -4.86 -19.13
C LEU A 46 12.35 -4.56 -20.63
N ALA A 47 11.62 -3.55 -21.13
CA ALA A 47 11.77 -3.03 -22.49
C ALA A 47 13.10 -2.29 -22.73
N ARG A 48 13.96 -2.18 -21.70
CA ARG A 48 15.17 -1.34 -21.67
C ARG A 48 14.90 0.15 -21.88
N ASP A 49 13.65 0.57 -21.71
CA ASP A 49 13.31 1.97 -21.56
C ASP A 49 13.65 2.41 -20.13
N ARG A 50 14.71 3.22 -20.04
CA ARG A 50 15.27 3.67 -18.77
C ARG A 50 14.70 5.02 -18.34
N VAL A 51 13.78 5.59 -19.11
CA VAL A 51 13.19 6.89 -18.84
C VAL A 51 12.01 6.72 -17.87
N VAL A 52 12.01 7.52 -16.80
CA VAL A 52 10.86 7.65 -15.92
C VAL A 52 10.01 8.80 -16.46
N THR A 53 8.74 8.55 -16.75
CA THR A 53 7.85 9.55 -17.33
C THR A 53 7.34 10.53 -16.26
N GLU A 54 6.91 11.73 -16.69
CA GLU A 54 6.25 12.70 -15.82
C GLU A 54 4.96 12.14 -15.18
N GLU A 55 4.25 11.26 -15.91
CA GLU A 55 3.05 10.60 -15.40
C GLU A 55 3.37 9.66 -14.22
N MET A 56 4.45 8.88 -14.34
CA MET A 56 4.94 8.04 -13.23
C MET A 56 5.29 8.90 -12.01
N TRP A 57 6.02 10.01 -12.19
CA TRP A 57 6.35 10.91 -11.09
C TRP A 57 5.12 11.55 -10.44
N SER A 58 4.16 11.98 -11.24
CA SER A 58 2.89 12.54 -10.75
C SER A 58 2.10 11.55 -9.92
N GLU A 59 2.02 10.29 -10.35
CA GLU A 59 1.36 9.22 -9.60
C GLU A 59 2.11 8.92 -8.29
N LEU A 60 3.44 8.86 -8.29
CA LEU A 60 4.25 8.69 -7.07
C LEU A 60 3.99 9.80 -6.05
N HIS A 61 3.95 11.06 -6.50
CA HIS A 61 3.62 12.20 -5.62
C HIS A 61 2.19 12.15 -5.09
N THR A 62 1.27 11.58 -5.85
CA THR A 62 -0.11 11.37 -5.39
C THR A 62 -0.15 10.27 -4.34
N LEU A 63 0.50 9.14 -4.60
CA LEU A 63 0.59 8.00 -3.69
C LEU A 63 1.27 8.38 -2.36
N ASP A 64 2.34 9.18 -2.38
CA ASP A 64 3.06 9.61 -1.17
C ASP A 64 2.17 10.40 -0.20
N ARG A 65 1.16 11.11 -0.74
CA ARG A 65 0.23 11.89 0.07
C ARG A 65 -0.91 11.07 0.67
N VAL A 66 -1.25 9.93 0.06
CA VAL A 66 -2.45 9.15 0.42
C VAL A 66 -2.13 7.82 1.10
N LEU A 67 -0.93 7.28 0.88
CA LEU A 67 -0.48 6.07 1.54
C LEU A 67 -0.10 6.37 3.00
N PRO A 68 -0.27 5.39 3.91
CA PRO A 68 0.00 5.60 5.33
C PRO A 68 1.49 5.75 5.64
N VAL A 69 2.36 5.29 4.73
CA VAL A 69 3.82 5.39 4.84
C VAL A 69 4.36 6.27 3.72
N ARG A 70 5.27 7.19 4.08
CA ARG A 70 5.94 8.08 3.12
C ARG A 70 6.93 7.32 2.25
N ALA A 71 7.06 7.76 1.00
CA ALA A 71 8.04 7.24 0.08
C ALA A 71 9.47 7.47 0.61
N PRO A 72 10.36 6.47 0.53
CA PRO A 72 11.73 6.60 0.99
C PRO A 72 12.52 7.57 0.10
N ALA A 73 13.47 8.31 0.67
CA ALA A 73 14.25 9.33 -0.06
C ALA A 73 14.92 8.80 -1.34
N ARG A 74 15.34 7.53 -1.34
CA ARG A 74 15.95 6.86 -2.51
C ARG A 74 15.02 6.86 -3.74
N LEU A 75 13.70 6.79 -3.54
CA LEU A 75 12.70 6.83 -4.60
C LEU A 75 12.84 8.11 -5.42
N TRP A 76 12.90 9.26 -4.76
CA TRP A 76 13.04 10.58 -5.39
C TRP A 76 14.40 10.85 -6.03
N THR A 77 15.43 10.07 -5.66
CA THR A 77 16.76 10.15 -6.27
C THR A 77 16.97 9.15 -7.41
N SER A 78 15.94 8.36 -7.75
CA SER A 78 16.02 7.32 -8.77
C SER A 78 16.10 7.93 -10.16
N ARG A 79 17.22 7.71 -10.85
CA ARG A 79 17.53 8.31 -12.16
C ARG A 79 17.07 7.49 -13.36
N ASN A 80 16.52 6.30 -13.12
CA ASN A 80 16.03 5.40 -14.15
C ASN A 80 15.01 4.41 -13.58
N THR A 81 14.29 3.75 -14.48
CA THR A 81 13.25 2.76 -14.17
C THR A 81 13.77 1.60 -13.32
N ALA A 82 14.99 1.10 -13.54
CA ALA A 82 15.57 0.02 -12.71
C ALA A 82 15.75 0.40 -11.23
N ARG A 83 16.28 1.60 -10.96
CA ARG A 83 16.45 2.11 -9.58
C ARG A 83 15.11 2.46 -8.96
N LEU A 84 14.22 3.05 -9.75
CA LEU A 84 12.89 3.41 -9.31
C LEU A 84 12.09 2.16 -8.91
N HIS A 85 12.15 1.10 -9.72
CA HIS A 85 11.52 -0.18 -9.44
C HIS A 85 11.94 -0.74 -8.07
N GLY A 86 13.25 -0.82 -7.80
CA GLY A 86 13.74 -1.27 -6.51
C GLY A 86 13.24 -0.39 -5.36
N ALA A 87 13.27 0.94 -5.53
CA ALA A 87 12.79 1.85 -4.50
C ALA A 87 11.27 1.77 -4.25
N ILE A 88 10.47 1.48 -5.28
CA ILE A 88 9.02 1.26 -5.15
C ILE A 88 8.75 -0.06 -4.42
N LEU A 89 9.46 -1.14 -4.76
CA LEU A 89 9.34 -2.44 -4.05
C LEU A 89 9.61 -2.29 -2.54
N ASP A 90 10.65 -1.55 -2.20
CA ASP A 90 10.94 -1.32 -0.78
C ASP A 90 9.83 -0.52 -0.08
N TRP A 91 9.27 0.49 -0.76
CA TRP A 91 8.16 1.28 -0.22
C TRP A 91 6.88 0.45 -0.10
N GLU A 92 6.61 -0.42 -1.06
CA GLU A 92 5.51 -1.36 -1.02
C GLU A 92 5.60 -2.27 0.21
N GLN A 93 6.79 -2.78 0.53
CA GLN A 93 7.02 -3.57 1.74
C GLN A 93 6.68 -2.77 3.00
N ASP A 94 7.17 -1.53 3.13
CA ASP A 94 6.87 -0.69 4.29
C ASP A 94 5.37 -0.41 4.43
N VAL A 95 4.67 -0.18 3.30
CA VAL A 95 3.21 0.03 3.29
C VAL A 95 2.47 -1.25 3.69
N LEU A 96 2.91 -2.41 3.22
CA LEU A 96 2.33 -3.70 3.61
C LEU A 96 2.47 -3.97 5.10
N ASP A 97 3.62 -3.65 5.69
CA ASP A 97 3.86 -3.83 7.12
C ASP A 97 2.93 -2.94 7.97
N GLU A 98 2.59 -1.75 7.49
CA GLU A 98 1.65 -0.82 8.16
C GLU A 98 0.17 -1.21 7.96
N VAL A 99 -0.21 -1.66 6.75
CA VAL A 99 -1.61 -1.98 6.42
C VAL A 99 -2.00 -3.40 6.86
N ALA A 100 -1.02 -4.31 6.95
CA ALA A 100 -1.20 -5.70 7.37
C ALA A 100 -0.10 -6.12 8.37
N PRO A 101 -0.11 -5.54 9.60
CA PRO A 101 0.92 -5.81 10.62
C PRO A 101 0.95 -7.28 11.08
N HIS A 102 -0.10 -8.03 10.80
CA HIS A 102 -0.14 -9.48 10.93
C HIS A 102 0.15 -10.15 9.59
N ARG A 103 1.33 -9.92 9.00
CA ARG A 103 1.88 -10.86 8.01
C ARG A 103 1.86 -12.22 8.69
N VAL A 104 0.84 -13.00 8.38
CA VAL A 104 0.74 -14.41 8.75
C VAL A 104 2.03 -14.99 8.20
N VAL A 105 2.92 -15.40 9.11
CA VAL A 105 4.01 -16.30 8.77
C VAL A 105 3.32 -17.42 8.01
N TYR A 106 3.53 -17.49 6.70
CA TYR A 106 3.09 -18.65 5.94
C TYR A 106 3.74 -19.82 6.66
N ASP A 107 2.92 -20.64 7.33
CA ASP A 107 3.36 -21.92 7.85
C ASP A 107 3.73 -22.68 6.58
N ASP A 108 5.02 -22.70 6.25
CA ASP A 108 5.61 -23.46 5.15
C ASP A 108 5.51 -24.93 5.57
N ARG A 109 4.27 -25.42 5.68
CA ARG A 109 3.96 -26.84 5.62
C ARG A 109 4.19 -27.24 4.19
N ARG A 110 5.47 -27.42 3.87
CA ARG A 110 5.87 -28.47 2.96
C ARG A 110 5.25 -29.74 3.54
N GLU A 111 4.17 -30.18 2.91
CA GLU A 111 3.76 -31.57 2.95
C GLU A 111 4.87 -32.37 2.27
N ASP A 112 5.99 -32.54 2.97
CA ASP A 112 7.00 -33.54 2.65
C ASP A 112 6.64 -34.80 3.45
N GLN A 113 6.11 -35.78 2.70
CA GLN A 113 6.01 -37.24 2.95
C GLN A 113 4.74 -37.80 3.60
#